data_AF-A0A1F8SDL5-F1
#
_entry.id   AF-A0A1F8SDL5-F1
#
_cell.length_a   1.000
_cell.length_b   1.000
_cell.length_c   1.000
_cell.angle_alpha   90.00
_cell.angle_beta   90.00
_cell.angle_gamma   90.00
#
_symmetry.space_group_name_H-M   'P 1'
#
loop_
_entity.id
_entity.type
_entity.pdbx_description
1 polymer ?
#
loop_
_entity_poly.entity_id
_entity_poly.type
_entity_poly.pdbx_seq_one_letter_code
_entity_poly.pdbx_strand_id
1 'polypeptide(L)'
;MMAIFGAILPRFVLLVGWANDQAGWASVFGSPVWFLGGFLFVPWTTLIYGLVYQNGMSILNWIFVGCALLIDLGTWGVGFFAGRKEYSA
;
A
#
# COMPACT_ATOMS: atom_id res chain seq x y z
N MET A 1 -1.50 -11.94 15.07
CA MET A 1 -0.08 -11.69 14.79
C MET A 1 0.17 -11.37 13.30
N MET A 2 -0.25 -12.22 12.35
CA MET A 2 0.10 -12.05 10.93
C MET A 2 -0.47 -10.80 10.24
N ALA A 3 -1.68 -10.37 10.59
CA ALA A 3 -2.31 -9.18 10.00
C ALA A 3 -1.55 -7.86 10.32
N ILE A 4 -0.88 -7.80 11.47
CA ILE A 4 -0.10 -6.63 11.89
C ILE A 4 1.12 -6.45 10.98
N PHE A 5 1.81 -7.54 10.66
CA PHE A 5 2.94 -7.51 9.72
C PHE A 5 2.50 -7.07 8.33
N GLY A 6 1.35 -7.56 7.85
CA GLY A 6 0.77 -7.12 6.58
C GLY A 6 0.47 -5.62 6.52
N ALA A 7 0.14 -4.98 7.65
CA ALA A 7 -0.15 -3.55 7.70
C ALA A 7 1.11 -2.68 7.92
N ILE A 8 2.12 -3.19 8.64
CA ILE A 8 3.32 -2.42 9.02
C ILE A 8 4.43 -2.52 7.98
N LEU A 9 4.66 -3.72 7.41
CA LEU A 9 5.74 -3.96 6.46
C LEU A 9 5.75 -2.99 5.26
N PRO A 10 4.66 -2.80 4.51
CA PRO A 10 4.70 -1.93 3.34
C PRO A 10 5.00 -0.48 3.72
N ARG A 11 4.50 -0.01 4.87
CA ARG A 11 4.81 1.34 5.38
C ARG A 11 6.28 1.47 5.75
N PHE A 12 6.85 0.47 6.43
CA PHE A 12 8.27 0.49 6.77
C PHE A 12 9.14 0.54 5.50
N VAL A 13 8.83 -0.30 4.51
CA VAL A 13 9.58 -0.32 3.24
C VAL A 13 9.43 1.00 2.48
N LEU A 14 8.23 1.58 2.43
CA LEU A 14 8.02 2.90 1.82
C LEU A 14 8.82 4.00 2.53
N LEU A 15 8.85 4.00 3.86
CA LEU A 15 9.60 4.98 4.64
C LEU A 15 11.10 4.86 4.37
N VAL A 16 11.63 3.64 4.38
CA VAL A 16 13.04 3.37 4.08
C VAL A 16 13.36 3.73 2.62
N GLY A 17 12.50 3.36 1.67
CA GLY A 17 12.67 3.68 0.25
C GLY A 17 12.70 5.19 0.02
N TRP A 18 11.75 5.92 0.59
CA TRP A 18 11.68 7.37 0.50
C TRP A 18 12.88 8.05 1.17
N ALA A 19 13.32 7.56 2.34
CA ALA A 19 14.49 8.10 3.04
C ALA A 19 15.79 7.93 2.24
N ASN A 20 15.90 6.88 1.42
CA ASN A 20 17.07 6.63 0.58
C ASN A 20 17.05 7.42 -0.74
N ASP A 21 15.90 7.61 -1.38
CA ASP A 21 15.81 8.28 -2.69
C ASP A 21 14.53 9.12 -2.85
N GLN A 22 14.49 10.27 -2.18
CA GLN A 22 13.33 11.17 -2.24
C GLN A 22 13.02 11.65 -3.67
N ALA A 23 14.05 11.85 -4.50
CA ALA A 23 13.91 12.33 -5.87
C ALA A 23 13.27 11.27 -6.78
N GLY A 24 13.70 10.01 -6.65
CA GLY A 24 13.10 8.88 -7.36
C GLY A 24 11.62 8.73 -7.02
N TRP A 25 11.27 8.73 -5.74
CA TRP A 25 9.86 8.65 -5.32
C TRP A 25 9.04 9.87 -5.74
N ALA A 26 9.62 11.07 -5.74
CA ALA A 26 8.97 12.26 -6.30
C ALA A 26 8.73 12.16 -7.82
N SER A 27 9.65 11.54 -8.56
CA SER A 27 9.48 11.32 -10.01
C SER A 27 8.34 10.36 -10.36
N VAL A 28 8.07 9.39 -9.47
CA VAL A 28 6.98 8.42 -9.65
C VAL A 28 5.62 9.05 -9.38
N PHE A 29 5.49 9.77 -8.26
CA PHE A 29 4.19 10.26 -7.78
C PHE A 29 3.91 11.73 -8.14
N GLY A 30 4.89 12.43 -8.71
CA GLY A 30 4.81 13.83 -9.11
C GLY A 30 4.74 14.85 -7.96
N SER A 31 4.20 14.46 -6.80
CA SER A 31 4.10 15.30 -5.61
C SER A 31 4.23 14.46 -4.33
N PRO A 32 4.91 14.97 -3.29
CA PRO A 32 4.97 14.33 -1.97
C PRO A 32 3.59 14.07 -1.35
N VAL A 33 2.57 14.87 -1.71
CA VAL A 33 1.21 14.72 -1.20
C VAL A 33 0.58 13.40 -1.68
N TRP A 34 0.80 13.02 -2.94
CA TRP A 34 0.29 11.76 -3.48
C TRP A 34 0.98 10.55 -2.87
N PHE A 35 2.30 10.64 -2.68
CA PHE A 35 3.06 9.61 -1.96
C PHE A 35 2.57 9.45 -0.52
N LEU A 36 2.38 10.56 0.21
CA LEU A 36 1.91 10.54 1.60
C LEU A 36 0.48 9.99 1.71
N GLY A 37 -0.42 10.37 0.80
CA GLY A 37 -1.77 9.82 0.73
C GLY A 37 -1.74 8.31 0.51
N GLY A 38 -0.93 7.85 -0.43
CA GLY A 38 -0.71 6.43 -0.69
C GLY A 38 -0.18 5.67 0.53
N PHE A 39 0.84 6.20 1.18
CA PHE A 39 1.44 5.64 2.39
C PHE A 39 0.43 5.44 3.55
N LEU A 40 -0.50 6.38 3.71
CA LEU A 40 -1.49 6.33 4.80
C LEU A 40 -2.63 5.35 4.47
N PHE A 41 -3.21 5.47 3.28
CA PHE A 41 -4.49 4.82 2.94
C PHE A 41 -4.33 3.50 2.17
N VAL A 42 -3.33 3.40 1.30
CA VAL A 42 -3.14 2.26 0.37
C VAL A 42 -1.65 1.88 0.25
N PRO A 43 -1.02 1.46 1.37
CA PRO A 43 0.42 1.27 1.43
C PRO A 43 0.92 0.15 0.50
N TRP A 44 0.15 -0.92 0.28
CA TRP A 44 0.57 -1.98 -0.64
C TRP A 44 0.55 -1.50 -2.09
N THR A 45 -0.52 -0.83 -2.49
CA THR A 45 -0.67 -0.27 -3.84
C THR A 45 0.47 0.69 -4.14
N THR A 46 0.77 1.58 -3.19
CA THR A 46 1.83 2.58 -3.32
C THR A 46 3.20 1.93 -3.47
N LEU A 47 3.50 0.91 -2.66
CA LEU A 47 4.76 0.19 -2.73
C LEU A 47 4.93 -0.52 -4.06
N ILE A 48 3.94 -1.33 -4.47
CA ILE A 48 4.03 -2.11 -5.70
C ILE A 48 4.11 -1.19 -6.91
N TYR A 49 3.25 -0.16 -6.98
CA TYR A 49 3.29 0.83 -8.05
C TYR A 49 4.67 1.50 -8.15
N GLY A 50 5.22 1.94 -7.02
CA GLY A 50 6.55 2.57 -6.98
C GLY A 50 7.67 1.69 -7.52
N LEU A 51 7.64 0.40 -7.21
CA LEU A 51 8.66 -0.56 -7.64
C LEU A 51 8.56 -0.91 -9.13
N VAL A 52 7.34 -1.03 -9.68
CA VAL A 52 7.15 -1.44 -11.07
C VAL A 52 7.18 -0.28 -12.05
N TYR A 53 6.88 0.95 -11.61
CA TYR A 53 6.78 2.13 -12.48
C TYR A 53 8.03 2.36 -13.33
N GLN A 54 9.22 2.23 -12.72
CA GLN A 54 10.50 2.46 -13.39
C GLN A 54 10.80 1.45 -14.51
N ASN A 55 10.20 0.25 -14.44
CA ASN A 55 10.36 -0.80 -15.46
C ASN A 55 9.25 -0.75 -16.54
N GLY A 56 8.38 0.26 -16.48
CA GLY A 56 7.24 0.42 -17.37
C GLY A 56 5.98 -0.31 -16.90
N MET A 57 4.80 0.19 -17.30
CA MET A 57 3.50 -0.35 -16.88
C MET A 57 2.91 -1.33 -17.89
N SER A 58 3.47 -2.54 -17.93
CA SER A 58 2.88 -3.66 -18.68
C SER A 58 1.55 -4.14 -18.06
N ILE A 59 0.77 -4.94 -18.80
CA ILE A 59 -0.47 -5.55 -18.29
C ILE A 59 -0.20 -6.38 -17.03
N LEU A 60 0.92 -7.11 -17.00
CA LEU A 60 1.32 -7.90 -15.83
C LEU A 60 1.57 -7.02 -14.61
N ASN A 61 2.22 -5.87 -14.79
CA ASN A 61 2.48 -4.93 -13.70
C ASN A 61 1.17 -4.33 -13.17
N TRP A 62 0.21 -4.04 -14.05
CA TRP A 62 -1.13 -3.63 -13.63
C TRP A 62 -1.88 -4.71 -12.86
N ILE A 63 -1.73 -6.00 -13.21
CA ILE A 63 -2.31 -7.10 -12.44
C ILE A 63 -1.74 -7.08 -11.01
N PHE A 64 -0.42 -6.93 -10.84
CA PHE A 64 0.18 -6.84 -9.51
C PHE A 64 -0.30 -5.63 -8.71
N VAL A 65 -0.42 -4.45 -9.35
CA VAL A 65 -0.98 -3.25 -8.71
C VAL A 65 -2.45 -3.48 -8.30
N GLY A 66 -3.24 -4.15 -9.15
CA GLY A 66 -4.63 -4.51 -8.84
C GLY A 66 -4.74 -5.46 -7.65
N CYS A 67 -3.88 -6.48 -7.58
CA CYS A 67 -3.79 -7.37 -6.41
C CYS A 67 -3.41 -6.60 -5.14
N ALA A 68 -2.46 -5.66 -5.23
CA ALA A 68 -2.06 -4.81 -4.11
C ALA A 68 -3.24 -3.96 -3.60
N LEU A 69 -4.05 -3.42 -4.51
CA LEU A 69 -5.27 -2.69 -4.16
C LEU A 69 -6.29 -3.57 -3.45
N LEU A 70 -6.48 -4.82 -3.90
CA LEU A 70 -7.36 -5.77 -3.22
C LEU A 70 -6.88 -6.10 -1.80
N ILE A 71 -5.56 -6.17 -1.58
CA ILE A 71 -4.98 -6.35 -0.25
C ILE A 71 -5.27 -5.13 0.64
N ASP A 72 -5.05 -3.91 0.12
CA ASP A 72 -5.36 -2.69 0.87
C ASP A 72 -6.85 -2.62 1.24
N LEU A 73 -7.76 -2.87 0.30
CA LEU A 73 -9.20 -2.92 0.57
C LEU A 73 -9.57 -4.02 1.57
N GLY A 74 -8.93 -5.19 1.47
CA GLY A 74 -9.09 -6.28 2.43
C GLY A 74 -8.69 -5.86 3.85
N THR A 75 -7.62 -5.09 4.02
CA THR A 75 -7.21 -4.59 5.34
C THR A 75 -8.23 -3.63 5.95
N TRP A 76 -8.90 -2.80 5.14
CA TRP A 76 -10.00 -1.96 5.62
C TRP A 76 -11.27 -2.77 5.92
N GLY A 77 -11.59 -3.76 5.09
CA GLY A 77 -12.77 -4.62 5.25
C GLY A 77 -12.72 -5.53 6.48
N VAL A 78 -11.56 -6.11 6.80
CA VAL A 78 -11.39 -7.01 7.97
C VAL A 78 -11.68 -6.29 9.29
N GLY A 79 -11.35 -5.01 9.42
CA GLY A 79 -11.69 -4.20 10.59
C GLY A 79 -13.20 -4.02 10.80
N PHE A 80 -13.97 -3.93 9.71
CA PHE A 80 -15.43 -3.80 9.74
C PHE A 80 -16.11 -5.11 10.18
N PHE A 81 -15.65 -6.26 9.69
CA PHE A 81 -16.25 -7.56 10.03
C PHE A 81 -15.88 -8.06 11.43
N ALA A 82 -14.67 -7.78 11.93
CA ALA A 82 -14.22 -8.18 13.26
C ALA A 82 -14.84 -7.37 14.41
N GLY A 83 -15.42 -6.20 14.12
CA GLY A 83 -16.06 -5.31 15.10
C GLY A 83 -17.48 -5.73 15.53
N ARG A 84 -18.11 -6.69 14.85
CA ARG A 84 -19.40 -7.24 15.28
C ARG A 84 -19.18 -8.18 16.46
N LYS A 85 -19.17 -7.61 17.67
CA LYS A 85 -19.42 -8.38 18.89
C LYS A 85 -20.85 -8.90 18.83
N GLU A 86 -21.01 -10.21 18.72
CA GLU A 86 -22.28 -10.88 18.93
C GLU A 86 -22.67 -10.65 20.40
N TYR A 87 -23.55 -9.69 20.65
CA TYR A 87 -24.28 -9.64 21.91
C TYR A 87 -25.35 -10.73 21.84
N SER A 88 -25.02 -11.95 22.27
CA SER A 88 -26.05 -12.92 22.65
C SER A 88 -26.61 -12.50 24.00
N ALA A 89 -27.89 -12.12 23.99
CA ALA A 89 -28.71 -11.85 25.16
C ALA A 89 -29.08 -13.14 25.90
#